data_AF-A0A8H7KU03-F1
#
_entry.id   AF-A0A8H7KU03-F1
#
_cell.length_a   1.000
_cell.length_b   1.000
_cell.length_c   1.000
_cell.angle_alpha   90.00
_cell.angle_beta   90.00
_cell.angle_gamma   90.00
#
_symmetry.space_group_name_H-M   'P 1'
#
loop_
_entity.id
_entity.type
_entity.pdbx_description
1 polymer ?
#
loop_
_entity_poly.entity_id
_entity_poly.type
_entity_poly.pdbx_seq_one_letter_code
_entity_poly.pdbx_strand_id
1 'polypeptide(L)'
;MDNDGGSMPEIQARLNSVHPCCSASDWMAVSGEVHYARNRSSFSEYTPISAIASNIVPGLPSMRVIGIGTVRLQVLKRKGSDDANEIVLKGVMHIPTAVCNGFHAMNYMRESGNGLTLADDCWQGFSVARDGSHQREPVWYAEDVGLFDIGGLGRLKLAGIPQGESPVAGSPDTQDAAFSLSIILTEEERRVVDSLKEARVPGSY
;
A
#
# COMPACT_ATOMS: atom_id res chain seq x y z
N MET A 1 -4.83 -33.31 -1.26
CA MET A 1 -5.21 -32.17 -0.40
C MET A 1 -5.28 -31.00 -1.36
N ASP A 2 -6.46 -30.87 -1.96
CA ASP A 2 -6.68 -30.03 -3.12
C ASP A 2 -6.77 -28.58 -2.63
N ASN A 3 -5.90 -27.76 -3.22
CA ASN A 3 -5.83 -26.34 -2.97
C ASN A 3 -6.94 -25.71 -3.83
N ASP A 4 -8.16 -25.63 -3.29
CA ASP A 4 -9.29 -24.99 -3.95
C ASP A 4 -9.05 -23.47 -4.02
N GLY A 5 -8.23 -23.07 -4.99
CA GLY A 5 -8.23 -21.71 -5.52
C GLY A 5 -9.64 -21.45 -6.06
N GLY A 6 -10.40 -20.63 -5.34
CA GLY A 6 -11.79 -20.30 -5.67
C GLY A 6 -11.97 -19.96 -7.15
N SER A 7 -13.15 -20.29 -7.68
CA SER A 7 -13.41 -20.15 -9.12
C SER A 7 -13.24 -18.69 -9.58
N MET A 8 -12.75 -18.48 -10.80
CA MET A 8 -12.54 -17.12 -11.37
C MET A 8 -13.75 -16.17 -11.20
N PRO A 9 -15.02 -16.63 -11.31
CA PRO A 9 -16.18 -15.78 -11.02
C PRO A 9 -16.29 -15.32 -9.56
N GLU A 10 -15.91 -16.16 -8.59
CA GLU A 10 -15.91 -15.79 -7.16
C GLU A 10 -14.77 -14.83 -6.83
N ILE A 11 -13.59 -15.03 -7.43
CA ILE A 11 -12.47 -14.09 -7.33
C ILE A 11 -12.88 -12.73 -7.91
N GLN A 12 -13.48 -12.71 -9.10
CA GLN A 12 -13.97 -11.49 -9.74
C GLN A 12 -15.04 -10.77 -8.89
N ALA A 13 -16.01 -11.51 -8.33
CA ALA A 13 -17.04 -10.94 -7.46
C ALA A 13 -16.45 -10.30 -6.19
N ARG A 14 -15.42 -10.93 -5.60
CA ARG A 14 -14.69 -10.38 -4.45
C ARG A 14 -13.87 -9.14 -4.81
N LEU A 15 -13.25 -9.09 -5.98
CA LEU A 15 -12.49 -7.91 -6.42
C LEU A 15 -13.43 -6.74 -6.76
N ASN A 16 -14.60 -7.04 -7.32
CA ASN A 16 -15.66 -6.06 -7.56
C ASN A 16 -16.27 -5.49 -6.27
N SER A 17 -16.26 -6.24 -5.15
CA SER A 17 -16.72 -5.74 -3.84
C SER A 17 -15.69 -4.88 -3.11
N VAL A 18 -14.42 -4.86 -3.54
CA VAL A 18 -13.39 -3.93 -3.05
C VAL A 18 -13.56 -2.54 -3.66
N HIS A 19 -14.07 -2.45 -4.90
CA HIS A 19 -14.18 -1.18 -5.63
C HIS A 19 -15.03 -0.09 -4.91
N PRO A 20 -16.13 -0.40 -4.19
CA PRO A 20 -16.88 0.58 -3.41
C PRO A 20 -16.20 1.00 -2.09
N CYS A 21 -15.17 0.27 -1.62
CA CYS A 21 -14.64 0.42 -0.28
C CYS A 21 -13.45 1.37 -0.17
N CYS A 22 -12.91 1.91 -1.27
CA CYS A 22 -11.75 2.77 -1.24
C CYS A 22 -11.83 3.86 -2.32
N SER A 23 -11.35 5.05 -1.97
CA SER A 23 -11.19 6.19 -2.86
C SER A 23 -9.77 6.23 -3.42
N ALA A 24 -9.58 6.99 -4.50
CA ALA A 24 -8.26 7.22 -5.11
C ALA A 24 -7.21 7.79 -4.13
N SER A 25 -7.66 8.50 -3.09
CA SER A 25 -6.82 9.08 -2.04
C SER A 25 -6.56 8.14 -0.87
N ASP A 26 -7.32 7.06 -0.71
CA ASP A 26 -7.14 6.15 0.42
C ASP A 26 -5.83 5.38 0.32
N TRP A 27 -5.24 5.09 1.47
CA TRP A 27 -4.07 4.23 1.61
C TRP A 27 -4.50 2.94 2.30
N MET A 28 -4.56 1.86 1.54
CA MET A 28 -4.92 0.55 2.06
C MET A 28 -3.66 -0.19 2.50
N ALA A 29 -3.67 -0.80 3.68
CA ALA A 29 -2.66 -1.75 4.12
C ALA A 29 -2.77 -3.00 3.25
N VAL A 30 -1.70 -3.32 2.52
CA VAL A 30 -1.67 -4.42 1.53
C VAL A 30 -0.71 -5.52 1.95
N SER A 31 -0.91 -6.72 1.42
CA SER A 31 -0.09 -7.92 1.65
C SER A 31 0.89 -8.23 0.52
N GLY A 32 0.97 -7.36 -0.50
CA GLY A 32 1.91 -7.48 -1.61
C GLY A 32 3.35 -7.20 -1.19
N GLU A 33 4.19 -6.69 -2.09
CA GLU A 33 5.61 -6.48 -1.78
C GLU A 33 6.02 -5.02 -1.76
N VAL A 34 5.23 -4.16 -2.40
CA VAL A 34 5.59 -2.78 -2.72
C VAL A 34 4.56 -1.80 -2.20
N HIS A 35 5.03 -0.61 -1.86
CA HIS A 35 4.17 0.56 -1.77
C HIS A 35 3.84 1.03 -3.18
N TYR A 36 2.61 1.49 -3.39
CA TYR A 36 2.24 2.15 -4.63
C TYR A 36 1.28 3.31 -4.36
N ALA A 37 1.32 4.30 -5.24
CA ALA A 37 0.42 5.43 -5.23
C ALA A 37 -0.21 5.61 -6.62
N ARG A 38 -1.49 5.95 -6.64
CA ARG A 38 -2.24 6.25 -7.85
C ARG A 38 -1.88 7.63 -8.39
N ASN A 39 -1.77 8.61 -7.51
CA ASN A 39 -1.66 10.00 -7.90
C ASN A 39 -0.22 10.49 -7.88
N ARG A 40 0.19 11.15 -8.97
CA ARG A 40 1.51 11.79 -9.07
C ARG A 40 1.74 12.84 -7.97
N SER A 41 0.68 13.50 -7.50
CA SER A 41 0.76 14.53 -6.46
C SER A 41 1.20 14.00 -5.09
N SER A 42 1.10 12.69 -4.85
CA SER A 42 1.54 12.08 -3.58
C SER A 42 3.07 12.06 -3.41
N PHE A 43 3.83 12.23 -4.50
CA PHE A 43 5.28 12.05 -4.51
C PHE A 43 6.03 13.35 -4.21
N SER A 44 6.80 13.35 -3.12
CA SER A 44 7.77 14.40 -2.76
C SER A 44 9.05 14.34 -3.62
N GLU A 45 9.44 13.14 -4.03
CA GLU A 45 10.52 12.89 -4.99
C GLU A 45 10.00 11.93 -6.05
N TYR A 46 10.40 12.11 -7.30
CA TYR A 46 9.85 11.31 -8.39
C TYR A 46 10.84 11.13 -9.54
N THR A 47 10.98 9.88 -9.97
CA THR A 47 11.72 9.51 -11.16
C THR A 47 10.75 8.83 -12.12
N PRO A 48 10.51 9.38 -13.33
CA PRO A 48 9.75 8.71 -14.36
C PRO A 48 10.43 7.40 -14.76
N ILE A 49 9.64 6.32 -14.87
CA ILE A 49 10.11 5.01 -15.37
C ILE A 49 9.04 4.42 -16.29
N SER A 50 9.36 3.33 -16.97
CA SER A 50 8.38 2.53 -17.69
C SER A 50 8.61 1.06 -17.35
N ALA A 51 7.74 0.53 -16.50
CA ALA A 51 7.79 -0.86 -16.06
C ALA A 51 6.37 -1.47 -15.99
N ILE A 52 6.32 -2.78 -15.84
CA ILE A 52 5.10 -3.54 -15.61
C ILE A 52 5.24 -4.18 -14.22
N ALA A 53 4.14 -4.29 -13.49
CA ALA A 53 4.07 -5.00 -12.22
C ALA A 53 2.95 -6.03 -12.27
N SER A 54 3.22 -7.23 -11.76
CA SER A 54 2.28 -8.34 -11.81
C SER A 54 1.31 -8.31 -10.62
N ASN A 55 0.06 -8.74 -10.87
CA ASN A 55 -0.92 -8.92 -9.80
C ASN A 55 -0.65 -10.22 -9.03
N ILE A 56 -0.91 -10.24 -7.73
CA ILE A 56 -0.82 -11.46 -6.92
C ILE A 56 -1.86 -12.51 -7.32
N VAL A 57 -2.99 -12.07 -7.88
CA VAL A 57 -4.10 -12.95 -8.29
C VAL A 57 -3.84 -13.40 -9.73
N PRO A 58 -3.65 -14.71 -9.98
CA PRO A 58 -3.48 -15.22 -11.34
C PRO A 58 -4.66 -14.87 -12.23
N GLY A 59 -4.38 -14.46 -13.48
CA GLY A 59 -5.40 -14.10 -14.47
C GLY A 59 -5.82 -12.63 -14.47
N LEU A 60 -5.35 -11.81 -13.52
CA LEU A 60 -5.56 -10.36 -13.57
C LEU A 60 -4.55 -9.66 -14.50
N PRO A 61 -4.95 -8.59 -15.20
CA PRO A 61 -4.08 -7.87 -16.11
C PRO A 61 -2.92 -7.22 -15.34
N SER A 62 -1.70 -7.29 -15.85
CA SER A 62 -0.56 -6.60 -15.24
C SER A 62 -0.76 -5.09 -15.23
N MET A 63 -0.16 -4.42 -14.24
CA MET A 63 -0.31 -2.99 -14.03
C MET A 63 0.88 -2.21 -14.58
N ARG A 64 0.61 -1.06 -15.20
CA ARG A 64 1.66 -0.18 -15.71
C ARG A 64 2.21 0.70 -14.59
N VAL A 65 3.52 0.64 -14.39
CA VAL A 65 4.26 1.52 -13.49
C VAL A 65 4.93 2.61 -14.30
N ILE A 66 4.58 3.88 -14.06
CA ILE A 66 5.09 5.02 -14.84
C ILE A 66 6.06 5.92 -14.06
N GLY A 67 6.38 5.54 -12.83
CA GLY A 67 7.25 6.30 -11.95
C GLY A 67 7.58 5.55 -10.67
N ILE A 68 8.67 5.97 -10.04
CA ILE A 68 9.04 5.53 -8.69
C ILE A 68 9.48 6.75 -7.88
N GLY A 69 9.23 6.74 -6.58
CA GLY A 69 9.60 7.89 -5.76
C GLY A 69 9.38 7.74 -4.27
N THR A 70 9.35 8.88 -3.59
CA THR A 70 9.23 8.99 -2.14
C THR A 70 7.91 9.68 -1.78
N VAL A 71 7.10 9.04 -0.93
CA VAL A 71 5.85 9.60 -0.42
C VAL A 71 5.99 9.86 1.08
N ARG A 72 5.49 11.01 1.54
CA ARG A 72 5.42 11.38 2.94
C ARG A 72 3.96 11.43 3.35
N LEU A 73 3.58 10.70 4.39
CA LEU A 73 2.22 10.62 4.88
C LEU A 73 2.16 11.11 6.31
N GLN A 74 1.27 12.05 6.58
CA GLN A 74 0.86 12.38 7.94
C GLN A 74 -0.21 11.37 8.35
N VAL A 75 0.09 10.56 9.37
CA VAL A 75 -0.77 9.46 9.83
C VAL A 75 -1.08 9.61 11.29
N LEU A 76 -2.29 9.22 11.70
CA LEU A 76 -2.64 9.14 13.09
C LEU A 76 -1.90 7.98 13.75
N LYS A 77 -1.39 8.22 14.96
CA LYS A 77 -0.60 7.23 15.71
C LYS A 77 -1.47 6.14 16.31
N ARG A 78 -2.70 6.45 16.74
CA ARG A 78 -3.61 5.53 17.46
C ARG A 78 -5.06 5.90 17.23
N LYS A 79 -5.94 4.89 17.21
CA LYS A 79 -7.40 5.07 17.26
C LYS A 79 -7.84 5.93 18.44
N GLY A 80 -8.68 6.93 18.18
CA GLY A 80 -9.22 7.83 19.20
C GLY A 80 -8.27 8.92 19.70
N SER A 81 -7.10 9.09 19.06
CA SER A 81 -6.20 10.23 19.28
C SER A 81 -5.99 11.00 17.98
N ASP A 82 -5.84 12.32 18.10
CA ASP A 82 -5.42 13.21 17.01
C ASP A 82 -3.89 13.32 16.88
N ASP A 83 -3.14 12.59 17.73
CA ASP A 83 -1.68 12.56 17.67
C ASP A 83 -1.23 12.00 16.32
N ALA A 84 -0.54 12.84 15.55
CA ALA A 84 -0.04 12.51 14.24
C ALA A 84 1.46 12.19 14.25
N ASN A 85 1.89 11.44 13.25
CA ASN A 85 3.28 11.17 12.95
C ASN A 85 3.50 11.23 11.43
N GLU A 86 4.70 11.62 10.99
CA GLU A 86 5.07 11.51 9.59
C GLU A 86 5.71 10.13 9.35
N ILE A 87 5.20 9.39 8.38
CA ILE A 87 5.88 8.21 7.84
C ILE A 87 6.40 8.51 6.43
N VAL A 88 7.62 8.03 6.16
CA VAL A 88 8.29 8.21 4.86
C VAL A 88 8.35 6.85 4.17
N LEU A 89 7.70 6.75 3.02
CA LEU A 89 7.69 5.56 2.18
C LEU A 89 8.65 5.78 1.01
N LYS A 90 9.69 4.96 0.92
CA LYS A 90 10.69 5.02 -0.16
C LYS A 90 10.36 3.99 -1.23
N GLY A 91 10.77 4.27 -2.47
CA GLY A 91 10.59 3.34 -3.60
C GLY A 91 9.13 3.03 -3.91
N VAL A 92 8.22 3.99 -3.69
CA VAL A 92 6.80 3.87 -3.99
C VAL A 92 6.60 3.85 -5.50
N MET A 93 5.82 2.89 -6.01
CA MET A 93 5.48 2.80 -7.43
C MET A 93 4.33 3.73 -7.80
N HIS A 94 4.43 4.43 -8.92
CA HIS A 94 3.34 5.22 -9.47
C HIS A 94 2.52 4.39 -10.45
N ILE A 95 1.30 4.04 -10.05
CA ILE A 95 0.38 3.16 -10.80
C ILE A 95 -0.96 3.89 -10.98
N PRO A 96 -1.13 4.70 -12.05
CA PRO A 96 -2.32 5.54 -12.23
C PRO A 96 -3.64 4.78 -12.35
N THR A 97 -3.57 3.51 -12.76
CA THR A 97 -4.74 2.63 -12.92
C THR A 97 -5.13 1.93 -11.63
N ALA A 98 -4.36 2.06 -10.54
CA ALA A 98 -4.70 1.47 -9.25
C ALA A 98 -5.94 2.13 -8.63
N VAL A 99 -6.85 1.37 -8.04
CA VAL A 99 -8.10 1.88 -7.46
C VAL A 99 -7.84 2.89 -6.33
N CYS A 100 -6.84 2.62 -5.49
CA CYS A 100 -6.38 3.47 -4.39
C CYS A 100 -4.86 3.39 -4.26
N ASN A 101 -4.30 3.91 -3.17
CA ASN A 101 -2.88 3.74 -2.82
C ASN A 101 -2.67 2.50 -1.94
N GLY A 102 -1.48 1.91 -2.01
CA GLY A 102 -1.08 0.73 -1.26
C GLY A 102 0.06 1.01 -0.27
N PHE A 103 -0.21 0.74 1.00
CA PHE A 103 0.76 0.76 2.10
C PHE A 103 1.15 -0.67 2.47
N HIS A 104 2.34 -1.12 2.06
CA HIS A 104 2.84 -2.43 2.44
C HIS A 104 3.48 -2.41 3.84
N ALA A 105 2.69 -2.77 4.87
CA ALA A 105 3.07 -2.64 6.28
C ALA A 105 4.34 -3.43 6.65
N MET A 106 4.54 -4.61 6.07
CA MET A 106 5.72 -5.45 6.35
C MET A 106 7.00 -4.88 5.74
N ASN A 107 6.94 -4.27 4.55
CA ASN A 107 8.12 -3.58 4.01
C ASN A 107 8.46 -2.34 4.83
N TYR A 108 7.45 -1.55 5.21
CA TYR A 108 7.68 -0.42 6.11
C TYR A 108 8.32 -0.85 7.43
N MET A 109 7.84 -1.95 8.03
CA MET A 109 8.42 -2.52 9.23
C MET A 109 9.92 -2.85 9.06
N ARG A 110 10.26 -3.57 7.98
CA ARG A 110 11.64 -3.96 7.67
C ARG A 110 12.56 -2.75 7.47
N GLU A 111 12.10 -1.74 6.74
CA GLU A 111 12.89 -0.54 6.45
C GLU A 111 13.06 0.37 7.67
N SER A 112 12.03 0.47 8.52
CA SER A 112 12.04 1.35 9.69
C SER A 112 12.59 0.70 10.97
N GLY A 113 12.64 -0.63 11.03
CA GLY A 113 12.95 -1.39 12.24
C GLY A 113 11.80 -1.38 13.27
N ASN A 114 10.61 -0.94 12.87
CA ASN A 114 9.42 -0.88 13.72
C ASN A 114 8.80 -2.28 13.93
N GLY A 115 7.79 -2.38 14.80
CA GLY A 115 6.96 -3.57 14.98
C GLY A 115 5.53 -3.37 14.47
N LEU A 116 4.77 -4.46 14.36
CA LEU A 116 3.35 -4.48 14.02
C LEU A 116 2.62 -5.37 15.01
N THR A 117 1.48 -4.91 15.50
CA THR A 117 0.49 -5.73 16.17
C THR A 117 -0.80 -5.68 15.36
N LEU A 118 -1.43 -6.83 15.20
CA LEU A 118 -2.81 -6.93 14.75
C LEU A 118 -3.67 -7.14 16.00
N ALA A 119 -4.58 -6.21 16.26
CA ALA A 119 -5.69 -6.40 17.19
C ALA A 119 -6.98 -6.54 16.38
N ASP A 120 -8.01 -7.12 16.99
CA ASP A 120 -9.21 -7.63 16.30
C ASP A 120 -9.91 -6.64 15.34
N ASP A 121 -9.70 -5.33 15.50
CA ASP A 121 -10.26 -4.27 14.65
C ASP A 121 -9.24 -3.28 14.07
N CYS A 122 -7.95 -3.44 14.37
CA CYS A 122 -6.93 -2.48 13.97
C CYS A 122 -5.53 -3.06 13.79
N TRP A 123 -4.85 -2.55 12.77
CA TRP A 123 -3.43 -2.80 12.54
C TRP A 123 -2.66 -1.62 13.11
N GLN A 124 -1.71 -1.89 13.99
CA GLN A 124 -1.01 -0.86 14.74
C GLN A 124 0.51 -1.05 14.63
N GLY A 125 1.17 -0.08 14.02
CA GLY A 125 2.62 0.00 14.00
C GLY A 125 3.17 0.59 15.30
N PHE A 126 4.32 0.08 15.75
CA PHE A 126 5.02 0.57 16.94
C PHE A 126 6.49 0.86 16.67
N SER A 127 7.02 1.93 17.26
CA SER A 127 8.46 2.14 17.34
C SER A 127 9.10 1.04 18.18
N VAL A 128 10.27 0.57 17.73
CA VAL A 128 11.14 -0.27 18.55
C VAL A 128 12.25 0.64 19.07
N ALA A 129 12.33 0.78 20.40
CA ALA A 129 13.37 1.57 21.01
C ALA A 129 14.74 0.93 20.73
N ARG A 130 15.67 1.72 20.17
CA ARG A 130 17.03 1.27 19.83
C ARG A 130 17.90 1.01 21.07
N ASP A 131 17.47 1.49 22.23
CA ASP A 131 18.17 1.38 23.51
C ASP A 131 17.80 0.11 24.30
N GLY A 132 16.95 -0.76 23.74
CA GLY A 132 16.49 -1.99 24.41
C GLY A 132 15.41 -1.75 25.47
N SER A 133 14.89 -0.53 25.61
CA SER A 133 13.75 -0.27 26.48
C SER A 133 12.48 -0.93 25.92
N HIS A 134 11.61 -1.39 26.83
CA HIS A 134 10.32 -1.98 26.47
C HIS A 134 9.25 -0.94 26.10
N GLN A 135 9.60 0.36 26.07
CA GLN A 135 8.67 1.40 25.66
C GLN A 135 8.51 1.37 24.14
N ARG A 136 7.30 1.00 23.71
CA ARG A 136 6.88 0.98 22.32
C ARG A 136 5.87 2.09 22.12
N GLU A 137 6.18 3.06 21.25
CA GLU A 137 5.21 4.09 20.90
C GLU A 137 4.45 3.72 19.64
N PRO A 138 3.12 3.91 19.58
CA PRO A 138 2.37 3.79 18.35
C PRO A 138 2.89 4.78 17.29
N VAL A 139 3.08 4.35 16.04
CA VAL A 139 3.60 5.22 14.96
C VAL A 139 2.63 5.42 13.79
N TRP A 140 1.67 4.50 13.61
CA TRP A 140 0.60 4.57 12.62
C TRP A 140 -0.46 3.54 12.95
N TYR A 141 -1.72 3.78 12.62
CA TYR A 141 -2.76 2.75 12.69
C TYR A 141 -3.62 2.69 11.42
N ALA A 142 -4.17 1.51 11.16
CA ALA A 142 -5.15 1.27 10.11
C ALA A 142 -6.40 0.60 10.70
N GLU A 143 -7.57 1.01 10.23
CA GLU A 143 -8.87 0.44 10.65
C GLU A 143 -9.26 -0.67 9.68
N ASP A 144 -9.73 -1.80 10.22
CA ASP A 144 -10.29 -2.85 9.37
C ASP A 144 -11.48 -2.32 8.56
N VAL A 145 -11.52 -2.62 7.26
CA VAL A 145 -12.64 -2.27 6.38
C VAL A 145 -13.67 -3.39 6.22
N GLY A 146 -13.54 -4.51 6.96
CA GLY A 146 -14.60 -5.51 7.12
C GLY A 146 -14.95 -6.28 5.85
N LEU A 147 -14.07 -6.28 4.84
CA LEU A 147 -14.30 -6.94 3.55
C LEU A 147 -13.99 -8.45 3.55
N PHE A 148 -13.43 -8.96 4.64
CA PHE A 148 -13.14 -10.38 4.81
C PHE A 148 -13.48 -10.79 6.25
N ASP A 149 -14.17 -11.93 6.41
CA ASP A 149 -14.48 -12.53 7.72
C ASP A 149 -13.22 -12.91 8.54
N ILE A 150 -12.03 -12.72 7.95
CA ILE A 150 -10.71 -12.96 8.54
C ILE A 150 -9.88 -11.68 8.76
N GLY A 151 -10.47 -10.49 8.66
CA GLY A 151 -9.77 -9.21 8.93
C GLY A 151 -8.55 -9.01 8.04
N GLY A 152 -8.78 -8.68 6.76
CA GLY A 152 -7.74 -8.77 5.72
C GLY A 152 -7.29 -7.47 5.07
N LEU A 153 -7.99 -6.36 5.30
CA LEU A 153 -7.68 -5.06 4.68
C LEU A 153 -7.83 -3.95 5.71
N GLY A 154 -6.73 -3.27 6.03
CA GLY A 154 -6.76 -2.08 6.89
C GLY A 154 -6.74 -0.81 6.05
N ARG A 155 -7.54 0.21 6.36
CA ARG A 155 -7.38 1.56 5.81
C ARG A 155 -6.51 2.39 6.73
N LEU A 156 -5.35 2.82 6.25
CA LEU A 156 -4.43 3.68 6.98
C LEU A 156 -5.11 5.02 7.29
N LYS A 157 -5.02 5.46 8.54
CA LYS A 157 -5.68 6.68 8.99
C LYS A 157 -4.71 7.85 8.86
N LEU A 158 -4.98 8.70 7.87
CA LEU A 158 -4.23 9.92 7.64
C LEU A 158 -4.64 11.00 8.65
N ALA A 159 -3.68 11.83 9.07
CA ALA A 159 -3.96 13.01 9.88
C ALA A 159 -4.39 14.17 8.96
N GLY A 160 -5.52 14.81 9.29
CA GLY A 160 -6.13 15.86 8.48
C GLY A 160 -7.00 15.33 7.33
N ILE A 161 -7.55 16.26 6.54
CA ILE A 161 -8.37 15.91 5.37
C ILE A 161 -7.44 15.47 4.24
N PRO A 162 -7.62 14.28 3.63
CA PRO A 162 -6.81 13.87 2.50
C PRO A 162 -6.91 14.92 1.38
N GLN A 163 -5.79 15.53 1.01
CA GLN A 163 -5.73 16.31 -0.22
C GLN A 163 -5.73 15.33 -1.41
N GLY A 164 -6.90 15.07 -1.97
CA GLY A 164 -7.07 14.21 -3.13
C GLY A 164 -8.53 14.12 -3.52
N GLU A 165 -8.78 14.25 -4.82
CA GLU A 165 -10.11 14.44 -5.43
C GLU A 165 -11.16 13.40 -4.99
N SER A 166 -12.42 13.86 -4.99
CA SER A 166 -13.62 13.01 -4.90
C SER A 166 -13.51 11.79 -5.81
N PRO A 167 -14.20 10.68 -5.47
CA PRO A 167 -14.13 9.45 -6.25
C PRO A 167 -14.37 9.79 -7.72
N VAL A 168 -13.39 9.49 -8.58
CA VAL A 168 -13.60 9.53 -10.02
C VAL A 168 -14.68 8.49 -10.29
N ALA A 169 -15.91 8.98 -10.45
CA ALA A 169 -16.99 8.21 -11.01
C ALA A 169 -16.51 7.70 -12.37
N GLY A 170 -16.31 6.39 -12.44
CA GLY A 170 -16.03 5.59 -13.63
C GLY A 170 -15.32 6.31 -14.77
N SER A 171 -14.00 6.13 -14.87
CA SER A 171 -13.45 6.09 -16.23
C SER A 171 -14.13 4.91 -16.95
N PRO A 172 -14.51 5.05 -18.23
CA PRO A 172 -15.19 3.97 -18.96
C PRO A 172 -14.41 2.64 -18.97
N ASP A 173 -13.10 2.67 -18.72
CA ASP A 173 -12.22 1.50 -18.66
C ASP A 173 -12.23 0.73 -17.33
N THR A 174 -12.93 1.20 -16.29
CA THR A 174 -12.90 0.58 -14.94
C THR A 174 -14.13 -0.27 -14.60
N GLN A 175 -15.15 -0.34 -15.46
CA GLN A 175 -16.41 -1.01 -15.12
C GLN A 175 -16.34 -2.56 -15.11
N ASP A 176 -15.35 -3.16 -15.77
CA ASP A 176 -15.21 -4.63 -15.87
C ASP A 176 -13.83 -5.16 -15.42
N ALA A 177 -12.97 -4.30 -14.87
CA ALA A 177 -11.63 -4.72 -14.44
C ALA A 177 -11.68 -5.28 -13.01
N ALA A 178 -11.27 -6.53 -12.83
CA ALA A 178 -10.92 -7.02 -11.50
C ALA A 178 -9.63 -6.35 -11.03
N PHE A 179 -9.63 -5.83 -9.79
CA PHE A 179 -8.47 -5.19 -9.19
C PHE A 179 -8.00 -5.94 -7.97
N SER A 180 -6.72 -6.30 -7.94
CA SER A 180 -6.06 -6.69 -6.69
C SER A 180 -5.39 -5.48 -6.04
N LEU A 181 -5.45 -5.41 -4.71
CA LEU A 181 -4.72 -4.40 -3.94
C LEU A 181 -3.27 -4.82 -3.67
N SER A 182 -2.91 -6.10 -3.86
CA SER A 182 -1.57 -6.60 -3.55
C SER A 182 -0.79 -6.87 -4.83
N ILE A 183 0.34 -6.19 -4.97
CA ILE A 183 1.25 -6.26 -6.14
C ILE A 183 2.47 -7.11 -5.77
N ILE A 184 2.83 -8.04 -6.64
CA ILE A 184 4.06 -8.84 -6.53
C ILE A 184 4.97 -8.45 -7.69
N LEU A 185 6.27 -8.37 -7.40
CA LEU A 185 7.29 -8.21 -8.43
C LEU A 185 7.89 -9.56 -8.80
N THR A 186 7.98 -9.82 -10.11
CA THR A 186 8.86 -10.87 -10.62
C THR A 186 10.32 -10.58 -10.22
N GLU A 187 11.19 -11.58 -10.31
CA GLU A 187 12.61 -11.40 -9.99
C GLU A 187 13.28 -10.32 -10.86
N GLU A 188 12.92 -10.25 -12.14
CA GLU A 188 13.42 -9.24 -13.07
C GLU A 188 12.91 -7.84 -12.69
N GLU A 189 11.60 -7.70 -12.44
CA GLU A 189 10.99 -6.43 -11.99
C GLU A 189 11.61 -5.96 -10.67
N ARG A 190 11.91 -6.89 -9.74
CA ARG A 190 12.57 -6.59 -8.47
C ARG A 190 13.98 -6.06 -8.68
N ARG A 191 14.79 -6.70 -9.53
CA ARG A 191 16.15 -6.22 -9.84
C ARG A 191 16.14 -4.80 -10.40
N VAL A 192 15.17 -4.49 -11.28
CA VAL A 192 15.00 -3.13 -11.80
C VAL A 192 14.66 -2.16 -10.67
N VAL A 193 13.68 -2.48 -9.83
CA VAL A 193 13.27 -1.64 -8.70
C VAL A 193 14.40 -1.42 -7.70
N ASP A 194 15.14 -2.45 -7.36
CA ASP A 194 16.27 -2.37 -6.44
C ASP A 194 17.40 -1.53 -7.04
N SER A 195 17.73 -1.70 -8.33
CA SER A 195 18.71 -0.85 -9.01
C SER A 195 18.32 0.63 -9.02
N LEU A 196 17.02 0.94 -9.18
CA LEU A 196 16.49 2.30 -9.13
C LEU A 196 16.51 2.89 -7.71
N LYS A 197 16.37 2.05 -6.68
CA LYS A 197 16.52 2.45 -5.27
C LYS A 197 17.98 2.69 -4.92
N GLU A 198 18.89 1.84 -5.37
CA GLU A 198 20.34 1.91 -5.10
C GLU A 198 20.99 3.09 -5.83
N ALA A 199 20.58 3.39 -7.06
CA ALA A 199 21.03 4.58 -7.79
C ALA A 199 20.68 5.91 -7.09
N ARG A 200 19.83 5.87 -6.05
CA ARG A 200 19.45 7.00 -5.20
C ARG A 200 20.19 7.06 -3.86
N VAL A 201 21.16 6.18 -3.57
CA VAL A 201 22.10 6.36 -2.46
C VAL A 201 23.35 7.05 -3.02
N PRO A 202 23.51 8.38 -2.91
CA PRO A 202 24.81 8.98 -3.17
C PRO A 202 25.77 8.45 -2.11
N GLY A 203 26.94 7.99 -2.53
CA GLY A 203 27.96 7.39 -1.68
C GLY A 203 28.11 8.12 -0.35
N SER A 204 27.82 7.42 0.74
CA SER A 204 28.30 7.77 2.06
C SER A 204 29.72 7.24 2.20
N TYR A 205 30.67 8.13 1.94
CA TYR A 205 32.14 8.08 2.15
C TYR A 205 32.93 6.95 1.47
#